data_AF-A0AAD9ZWD0-F1
#
_entry.id   AF-A0AAD9ZWD0-F1
#
_cell.length_a   1.000
_cell.length_b   1.000
_cell.length_c   1.000
_cell.angle_alpha   90.00
_cell.angle_beta   90.00
_cell.angle_gamma   90.00
#
_symmetry.space_group_name_H-M   'P 1'
#
loop_
_entity.id
_entity.type
_entity.pdbx_description
1 polymer ?
#
loop_
_entity_poly.entity_id
_entity_poly.type
_entity_poly.pdbx_seq_one_letter_code
_entity_poly.pdbx_strand_id
1 'polypeptide(L)'
;MNDCITGVEHVGGDMFESVPKGDAIFMKWILHDWSDEHCLTLLKNCYKSIPDDGIVIVVEAILPVLPETNATTKATSQIDVLMMTQDPGGKERTRQEFMALATGAGFSGIRFDCFACNFCVMEFYK
;
A
#
# COMPACT_ATOMS: atom_id res chain seq x y z
N MET A 1 -11.59 26.41 6.07
CA MET A 1 -11.56 25.94 7.46
C MET A 1 -10.27 25.17 7.61
N ASN A 2 -9.25 25.80 8.19
CA ASN A 2 -7.97 25.15 8.43
C ASN A 2 -7.97 24.64 9.86
N ASP A 3 -8.61 23.50 10.08
CA ASP A 3 -8.47 22.78 11.34
C ASP A 3 -7.11 22.07 11.32
N CYS A 4 -6.05 22.79 11.75
CA CYS A 4 -4.76 22.17 11.99
C CYS A 4 -4.85 21.30 13.25
N ILE A 5 -4.84 19.98 13.05
CA ILE A 5 -4.74 19.00 14.14
C ILE A 5 -3.36 19.18 14.79
N THR A 6 -3.32 19.32 16.12
CA THR A 6 -2.05 19.46 16.86
C THR A 6 -1.20 18.20 16.66
N GLY A 7 0.07 18.38 16.30
CA GLY A 7 0.99 17.28 15.99
C GLY A 7 0.90 16.75 14.56
N VAL A 8 0.11 17.40 13.69
CA VAL A 8 0.00 17.07 12.25
C VAL A 8 0.45 18.25 11.41
N GLU A 9 1.38 17.99 10.49
CA GLU A 9 1.79 18.94 9.45
C GLU A 9 1.23 18.48 8.10
N HIS A 10 0.54 19.38 7.39
CA HIS A 10 0.03 19.11 6.06
C HIS A 10 1.05 19.52 5.01
N VAL A 11 1.53 18.55 4.22
CA VAL A 11 2.50 18.78 3.14
C VAL A 11 1.86 18.36 1.81
N GLY A 12 1.76 19.30 0.88
CA GLY A 12 1.30 19.01 -0.49
C GLY A 12 2.45 18.54 -1.37
N GLY A 13 2.16 17.68 -2.36
CA GLY A 13 3.15 17.18 -3.31
C GLY A 13 2.60 16.11 -4.24
N ASP A 14 3.50 15.54 -5.03
CA ASP A 14 3.25 14.36 -5.87
C ASP A 14 4.14 13.20 -5.40
N MET A 15 3.50 12.12 -4.93
CA MET A 15 4.17 10.95 -4.39
C MET A 15 4.99 10.17 -5.45
N PHE A 16 4.70 10.36 -6.74
CA PHE A 16 5.49 9.79 -7.84
C PHE A 16 6.78 10.58 -8.10
N GLU A 17 6.85 11.84 -7.66
CA GLU A 17 8.07 12.64 -7.69
C GLU A 17 8.90 12.45 -6.42
N SER A 18 8.29 12.64 -5.24
CA SER A 18 8.97 12.48 -3.95
C SER A 18 7.99 12.29 -2.79
N VAL A 19 8.48 11.70 -1.70
CA VAL A 19 7.74 11.56 -0.44
C VAL A 19 8.52 12.29 0.65
N PRO A 20 7.87 13.00 1.60
CA PRO A 20 8.56 13.59 2.74
C PRO A 20 9.33 12.54 3.56
N LYS A 21 10.44 12.96 4.17
CA LYS A 21 11.22 12.07 5.04
C LYS A 21 10.45 11.76 6.32
N GLY A 22 10.58 10.53 6.81
CA GLY A 22 10.03 10.12 8.09
C GLY A 22 10.62 8.79 8.55
N ASP A 23 10.57 8.53 9.85
CA ASP A 23 11.00 7.25 10.42
C ASP A 23 10.12 6.09 9.93
N ALA A 24 8.84 6.39 9.69
CA ALA A 24 7.88 5.50 9.09
C ALA A 24 7.04 6.22 8.03
N ILE A 25 6.63 5.50 7.00
CA ILE A 25 5.64 5.95 6.02
C ILE A 25 4.42 5.05 6.13
N PHE A 26 3.24 5.66 6.23
CA PHE A 26 1.97 4.94 6.30
C PHE A 26 1.15 5.17 5.03
N MET A 27 0.74 4.09 4.38
CA MET A 27 -0.13 4.09 3.20
C MET A 27 -1.30 3.15 3.44
N LYS A 28 -2.52 3.65 3.27
CA LYS A 28 -3.75 2.87 3.36
C LYS A 28 -4.59 3.14 2.12
N TRP A 29 -4.97 2.11 1.38
CA TRP A 29 -5.72 2.27 0.12
C TRP A 29 -5.05 3.25 -0.81
N ILE A 30 -3.81 2.92 -1.16
CA ILE A 30 -3.03 3.70 -2.12
C ILE A 30 -2.58 2.76 -3.22
N LEU A 31 -1.96 1.62 -2.90
CA LEU A 31 -1.34 0.78 -3.92
C LEU A 31 -2.39 0.12 -4.82
N HIS A 32 -3.60 -0.14 -4.32
CA HIS A 32 -4.66 -0.75 -5.14
C HIS A 32 -5.19 0.16 -6.26
N ASP A 33 -4.99 1.48 -6.19
CA ASP A 33 -5.44 2.44 -7.21
C ASP A 33 -4.53 2.44 -8.45
N TRP A 34 -3.33 1.86 -8.34
CA TRP A 34 -2.26 2.06 -9.32
C TRP A 34 -1.77 0.76 -9.93
N SER A 35 -1.22 0.86 -11.16
CA SER A 35 -0.51 -0.24 -11.80
C SER A 35 0.74 -0.65 -11.02
N ASP A 36 1.29 -1.82 -11.34
CA ASP A 36 2.50 -2.33 -10.69
C ASP A 36 3.71 -1.41 -10.93
N GLU A 37 3.82 -0.78 -12.12
CA GLU A 37 4.89 0.18 -12.43
C GLU A 37 4.80 1.46 -11.58
N HIS A 38 3.58 1.98 -11.39
CA HIS A 38 3.34 3.13 -10.53
C HIS A 38 3.59 2.78 -9.06
N CYS A 39 3.14 1.61 -8.60
CA CYS A 39 3.42 1.12 -7.25
C CYS A 39 4.94 1.01 -7.00
N LEU A 40 5.70 0.45 -7.95
CA LEU A 40 7.15 0.36 -7.86
C LEU A 40 7.82 1.74 -7.79
N THR A 41 7.32 2.72 -8.55
CA THR A 41 7.83 4.09 -8.53
C THR A 41 7.62 4.72 -7.15
N LEU A 42 6.39 4.65 -6.64
CA LEU A 42 6.02 5.14 -5.33
C LEU A 42 6.83 4.48 -4.21
N LEU A 43 6.87 3.14 -4.20
CA LEU A 43 7.57 2.38 -3.16
C LEU A 43 9.08 2.67 -3.14
N LYS A 44 9.70 2.92 -4.30
CA LYS A 44 11.11 3.37 -4.37
C LYS A 44 11.30 4.77 -3.80
N ASN A 45 10.33 5.67 -3.97
CA ASN A 45 10.37 6.98 -3.34
C ASN A 45 10.21 6.87 -1.83
N CYS A 46 9.33 5.99 -1.34
CA CYS A 46 9.22 5.68 0.09
C CYS A 46 10.53 5.12 0.64
N TYR A 47 11.15 4.15 -0.05
CA TYR A 47 12.43 3.55 0.34
C TYR A 47 13.55 4.60 0.52
N LYS A 48 13.62 5.59 -0.37
CA LYS A 48 14.58 6.71 -0.27
C LYS A 48 14.28 7.67 0.88
N SER A 49 13.05 7.70 1.36
CA SER A 49 12.54 8.71 2.30
C SER A 49 12.55 8.23 3.75
N ILE A 50 12.83 6.94 3.99
CA ILE A 50 12.99 6.37 5.33
C ILE A 50 14.48 6.11 5.67
N PRO A 51 14.88 6.17 6.95
CA PRO A 51 16.23 5.81 7.39
C PRO A 51 16.50 4.30 7.25
N ASP A 52 17.71 3.85 7.57
CA ASP A 52 18.12 2.45 7.41
C ASP A 52 17.38 1.47 8.33
N ASP A 53 16.89 1.95 9.47
CA ASP A 53 16.00 1.26 10.39
C ASP A 53 14.52 1.65 10.21
N GLY A 54 14.21 2.39 9.15
CA GLY A 54 12.87 2.86 8.85
C GLY A 54 11.97 1.81 8.21
N ILE A 55 10.67 2.11 8.19
CA ILE A 55 9.62 1.17 7.78
C ILE A 55 8.56 1.81 6.88
N VAL A 56 8.03 1.04 5.93
CA VAL A 56 6.81 1.42 5.20
C VAL A 56 5.68 0.49 5.62
N ILE A 57 4.58 1.07 6.09
CA ILE A 57 3.39 0.37 6.55
C ILE A 57 2.32 0.51 5.47
N VAL A 58 1.92 -0.61 4.88
CA VAL A 58 0.92 -0.69 3.82
C VAL A 58 -0.32 -1.39 4.36
N VAL A 59 -1.49 -0.77 4.18
CA VAL A 59 -2.78 -1.31 4.64
C VAL A 59 -3.72 -1.45 3.46
N GLU A 60 -3.88 -2.68 2.99
CA GLU A 60 -4.64 -3.02 1.78
C GLU A 60 -5.48 -4.29 2.00
N ALA A 61 -6.49 -4.50 1.16
CA ALA A 61 -7.14 -5.80 1.10
C ALA A 61 -6.21 -6.81 0.39
N ILE A 62 -6.32 -8.08 0.77
CA ILE A 62 -5.54 -9.16 0.17
C ILE A 62 -6.49 -10.06 -0.59
N LEU A 63 -6.28 -10.17 -1.90
CA LEU A 63 -7.01 -11.10 -2.74
C LEU A 63 -6.49 -12.53 -2.49
N PRO A 64 -7.36 -13.51 -2.17
CA PRO A 64 -6.92 -14.89 -2.06
C PRO A 64 -6.61 -15.46 -3.44
N VAL A 65 -5.61 -16.35 -3.50
CA VAL A 65 -5.19 -17.01 -4.76
C VAL A 65 -6.30 -17.91 -5.31
N LEU A 66 -7.03 -18.57 -4.42
CA LEU A 66 -8.18 -19.40 -4.79
C LEU A 66 -9.47 -18.67 -4.43
N PRO A 67 -10.47 -18.64 -5.33
CA PRO A 67 -11.77 -18.08 -5.02
C PRO A 67 -12.42 -18.81 -3.85
N GLU A 68 -12.88 -18.05 -2.87
CA GLU A 68 -13.63 -18.56 -1.71
C GLU A 68 -15.01 -17.89 -1.65
N THR A 69 -15.96 -18.56 -1.00
CA THR A 69 -17.35 -18.08 -0.92
C THR A 69 -17.67 -17.29 0.34
N ASN A 70 -16.67 -17.09 1.21
CA ASN A 70 -16.80 -16.31 2.43
C ASN A 70 -17.06 -14.81 2.13
N ALA A 71 -17.59 -14.08 3.10
CA ALA A 71 -18.01 -12.69 2.92
C ALA A 71 -16.85 -11.74 2.61
N THR A 72 -15.69 -11.95 3.24
CA THR A 72 -14.48 -11.16 3.03
C THR A 72 -13.99 -11.27 1.59
N THR A 73 -13.84 -12.49 1.08
CA THR A 73 -13.40 -12.72 -0.29
C THR A 73 -14.35 -12.12 -1.31
N LYS A 74 -15.67 -12.25 -1.10
CA LYS A 74 -16.67 -11.61 -1.97
C LYS A 74 -16.54 -10.09 -1.97
N ALA A 75 -16.35 -9.48 -0.80
CA ALA A 75 -16.17 -8.04 -0.68
C ALA A 75 -14.88 -7.57 -1.39
N THR A 76 -13.76 -8.26 -1.17
CA THR A 76 -12.50 -7.93 -1.88
C THR A 76 -12.65 -8.10 -3.39
N SER A 77 -13.29 -9.15 -3.88
CA SER A 77 -13.54 -9.31 -5.32
C SER A 77 -14.47 -8.24 -5.88
N GLN A 78 -15.44 -7.73 -5.11
CA GLN A 78 -16.27 -6.60 -5.52
C GLN A 78 -15.46 -5.31 -5.65
N ILE A 79 -14.51 -5.07 -4.73
CA ILE A 79 -13.59 -3.94 -4.82
C ILE A 79 -12.66 -4.11 -6.02
N ASP A 80 -12.14 -5.30 -6.28
CA ASP A 80 -11.29 -5.56 -7.45
C ASP A 80 -12.00 -5.24 -8.78
N VAL A 81 -13.27 -5.64 -8.89
CA VAL A 81 -14.12 -5.25 -10.03
C VAL A 81 -14.35 -3.74 -10.07
N LEU A 82 -14.52 -3.08 -8.92
CA LEU A 82 -14.65 -1.62 -8.86
C LEU A 82 -13.39 -0.95 -9.40
N MET A 83 -12.20 -1.33 -8.92
CA MET A 83 -10.90 -0.82 -9.37
C MET A 83 -10.74 -0.98 -10.88
N MET A 84 -11.06 -2.16 -11.42
CA MET A 84 -11.05 -2.39 -12.87
C MET A 84 -11.89 -1.38 -13.67
N THR A 85 -13.00 -0.89 -13.10
CA THR A 85 -13.93 0.00 -13.80
C THR A 85 -13.67 1.49 -13.59
N GLN A 86 -13.07 1.87 -12.45
CA GLN A 86 -12.92 3.28 -12.06
C GLN A 86 -11.47 3.77 -12.15
N ASP A 87 -10.49 2.88 -11.96
CA ASP A 87 -9.09 3.26 -11.75
C ASP A 87 -8.21 2.55 -12.79
N PRO A 88 -7.79 3.24 -13.87
CA PRO A 88 -6.97 2.63 -14.91
C PRO A 88 -5.65 2.06 -14.37
N GLY A 89 -5.57 0.74 -14.31
CA GLY A 89 -4.40 0.00 -13.79
C GLY A 89 -4.52 -0.40 -12.31
N GLY A 90 -5.56 0.05 -11.61
CA GLY A 90 -5.87 -0.38 -10.26
C GLY A 90 -6.33 -1.85 -10.20
N LYS A 91 -5.93 -2.54 -9.12
CA LYS A 91 -6.32 -3.92 -8.83
C LYS A 91 -6.08 -4.26 -7.36
N GLU A 92 -6.88 -5.17 -6.84
CA GLU A 92 -6.55 -5.89 -5.62
C GLU A 92 -5.42 -6.89 -5.89
N ARG A 93 -4.56 -7.10 -4.90
CA ARG A 93 -3.36 -7.93 -5.06
C ARG A 93 -3.32 -9.07 -4.09
N THR A 94 -2.71 -10.16 -4.54
CA THR A 94 -2.35 -11.30 -3.68
C THR A 94 -1.15 -10.97 -2.80
N ARG A 95 -0.93 -11.78 -1.77
CA ARG A 95 0.29 -11.65 -0.92
C ARG A 95 1.58 -11.73 -1.74
N GLN A 96 1.60 -12.58 -2.76
CA GLN A 96 2.78 -12.81 -3.59
C GLN A 96 3.09 -11.59 -4.46
N GLU A 97 2.08 -10.90 -4.98
CA GLU A 97 2.26 -9.65 -5.72
C GLU A 97 2.78 -8.53 -4.81
N PHE A 98 2.27 -8.40 -3.58
CA PHE A 98 2.82 -7.45 -2.61
C PHE A 98 4.29 -7.75 -2.25
N MET A 99 4.65 -9.03 -2.06
CA MET A 99 6.04 -9.44 -1.87
C MET A 99 6.91 -9.04 -3.07
N ALA A 100 6.43 -9.26 -4.30
CA ALA A 100 7.15 -8.90 -5.51
C ALA A 100 7.35 -7.38 -5.64
N LEU A 101 6.34 -6.57 -5.30
CA LEU A 101 6.45 -5.11 -5.26
C LEU A 101 7.48 -4.64 -4.22
N ALA A 102 7.44 -5.19 -3.00
CA ALA A 102 8.40 -4.87 -1.95
C ALA A 102 9.83 -5.18 -2.40
N THR A 103 10.09 -6.41 -2.88
CA THR A 103 11.41 -6.80 -3.38
C THR A 103 11.85 -5.95 -4.58
N GLY A 104 10.94 -5.67 -5.53
CA GLY A 104 11.24 -4.85 -6.70
C GLY A 104 11.54 -3.38 -6.39
N ALA A 105 11.07 -2.88 -5.25
CA ALA A 105 11.36 -1.54 -4.75
C ALA A 105 12.64 -1.47 -3.89
N GLY A 106 13.23 -2.61 -3.53
CA GLY A 106 14.50 -2.70 -2.80
C GLY A 106 14.37 -3.07 -1.33
N PHE A 107 13.16 -3.33 -0.82
CA PHE A 107 12.95 -3.73 0.57
C PHE A 107 13.52 -5.12 0.84
N SER A 108 14.12 -5.29 2.02
CA SER A 108 14.76 -6.54 2.47
C SER A 108 13.76 -7.61 2.88
N GLY A 109 12.54 -7.21 3.25
CA GLY A 109 11.48 -8.14 3.62
C GLY A 109 10.13 -7.49 3.87
N ILE A 110 9.12 -8.34 4.04
CA ILE A 110 7.75 -7.96 4.37
C ILE A 110 7.22 -8.83 5.51
N ARG A 111 6.58 -8.21 6.50
CA ARG A 111 5.81 -8.90 7.54
C ARG A 111 4.32 -8.60 7.36
N PHE A 112 3.49 -9.63 7.44
CA PHE A 112 2.04 -9.51 7.42
C PHE A 112 1.55 -9.66 8.87
N ASP A 113 1.12 -8.57 9.50
CA ASP A 113 0.85 -8.55 10.95
C ASP A 113 -0.57 -8.94 11.32
N CYS A 114 -1.55 -8.09 10.99
CA CYS A 114 -2.92 -8.28 11.43
C CYS A 114 -3.93 -8.15 10.28
N PHE A 115 -5.09 -8.77 10.48
CA PHE A 115 -6.27 -8.59 9.63
C PHE A 115 -7.36 -7.86 10.42
N ALA A 116 -7.72 -6.66 9.98
CA ALA A 116 -8.78 -5.85 10.58
C ALA A 116 -9.76 -5.40 9.49
N CYS A 117 -11.03 -5.75 9.63
CA CYS A 117 -12.09 -5.35 8.69
C CYS A 117 -11.74 -5.60 7.21
N ASN A 118 -11.21 -6.79 6.89
CA ASN A 118 -10.73 -7.23 5.56
C ASN A 118 -9.40 -6.63 5.09
N PHE A 119 -8.79 -5.71 5.83
CA PHE A 119 -7.47 -5.17 5.51
C PHE A 119 -6.38 -5.95 6.21
N CYS A 120 -5.27 -6.16 5.52
CA CYS A 120 -4.02 -6.63 6.08
C CYS A 120 -3.09 -5.45 6.33
N VAL A 121 -2.50 -5.38 7.51
CA VAL A 121 -1.36 -4.49 7.78
C VAL A 121 -0.09 -5.21 7.39
N MET A 122 0.68 -4.60 6.50
CA MET A 122 1.94 -5.11 5.98
C MET A 122 3.06 -4.13 6.30
N GLU A 123 4.14 -4.63 6.87
CA GLU A 123 5.34 -3.87 7.18
C GLU A 123 6.46 -4.22 6.19
N PHE A 124 6.98 -3.24 5.46
CA PHE A 124 8.05 -3.40 4.50
C PHE A 124 9.33 -2.84 5.14
N TYR A 125 10.34 -3.69 5.31
CA TYR A 125 11.60 -3.31 5.96
C TYR A 125 12.64 -2.94 4.91
N LYS A 126 13.35 -1.85 5.16
CA LYS A 126 14.41 -1.36 4.28
C LYS A 126 15.53 -2.37 4.09
#